data_AF-A0A0H3DJ40-F1
#
_entry.id   AF-A0A0H3DJ40-F1
#
_cell.length_a   1.000
_cell.length_b   1.000
_cell.length_c   1.000
_cell.angle_alpha   90.00
_cell.angle_beta   90.00
_cell.angle_gamma   90.00
#
_symmetry.space_group_name_H-M   'P 1'
#
loop_
_entity.id
_entity.type
_entity.pdbx_description
1 polymer ?
#
loop_
_entity_poly.entity_id
_entity_poly.type
_entity_poly.pdbx_seq_one_letter_code
_entity_poly.pdbx_strand_id
1 'polypeptide(L)'
;MTNPVLAEVVRSGFVESVHRGALVVTGPEGSVRLALGDVVSPVYPRSSNKPLQAVGMLRAGLDFTGEDLALACASHSGEPGHVKRVLELLEAAGLREDDLACPPDFPLHVPSMRDAAEPRRVLMNCSGKHTAMLTTCVRAGWPVAGYSAPDHPLQQAIASCVAELTGEPIAHTGVDGCGAPLFAFSLTGLARAFGRIAGASEGPSAEVASAMRAHPWLVAGTGREDTALMSGVEGLVAKAGAEGVQAFALPDGFAVAMKMDDGAKRACAPLAVEALRYLGADVSGLAELGRPIVSGGGRAVSEIRVPQLR
;
A
#
# COMPACT_ATOMS: atom_id res chain seq x y z
N MET A 1 13.56 -13.78 18.53
CA MET A 1 12.43 -14.64 18.99
C MET A 1 11.53 -14.92 17.79
N THR A 2 10.90 -16.09 17.72
CA THR A 2 9.99 -16.41 16.61
C THR A 2 8.69 -15.60 16.75
N ASN A 3 8.22 -14.99 15.66
CA ASN A 3 6.96 -14.27 15.62
C ASN A 3 5.76 -15.18 15.98
N PRO A 4 4.70 -14.63 16.62
CA PRO A 4 3.50 -15.39 16.97
C PRO A 4 2.72 -15.82 15.72
N VAL A 5 1.82 -16.79 15.90
CA VAL A 5 0.81 -17.12 14.88
C VAL A 5 -0.26 -16.04 14.88
N LEU A 6 -0.47 -15.40 13.73
CA LEU A 6 -1.46 -14.33 13.54
C LEU A 6 -2.65 -14.77 12.68
N ALA A 7 -2.54 -15.90 11.98
CA ALA A 7 -3.69 -16.53 11.33
C ALA A 7 -3.53 -18.05 11.20
N GLU A 8 -4.64 -18.77 11.23
CA GLU A 8 -4.74 -20.19 10.94
C GLU A 8 -5.66 -20.39 9.74
N VAL A 9 -5.22 -21.18 8.77
CA VAL A 9 -6.09 -21.68 7.69
C VAL A 9 -6.67 -23.01 8.15
N VAL A 10 -7.99 -23.04 8.29
CA VAL A 10 -8.70 -24.21 8.78
C VAL A 10 -9.53 -24.79 7.64
N ARG A 11 -9.39 -26.10 7.38
CA ARG A 11 -10.20 -26.83 6.41
C ARG A 11 -10.93 -27.97 7.11
N SER A 12 -12.26 -27.97 7.04
CA SER A 12 -13.11 -28.98 7.65
C SER A 12 -12.79 -29.23 9.14
N GLY A 13 -12.47 -28.16 9.88
CA GLY A 13 -12.11 -28.22 11.30
C GLY A 13 -10.64 -28.55 11.60
N PHE A 14 -9.81 -28.84 10.59
CA PHE A 14 -8.39 -29.13 10.73
C PHE A 14 -7.53 -27.90 10.39
N VAL A 15 -6.57 -27.55 11.27
CA VAL A 15 -5.61 -26.46 11.00
C VAL A 15 -4.59 -26.96 9.96
N GLU A 16 -4.78 -26.54 8.72
CA GLU A 16 -3.97 -26.94 7.56
C GLU A 16 -2.69 -26.10 7.44
N SER A 17 -2.75 -24.82 7.81
CA SER A 17 -1.60 -23.91 7.75
C SER A 17 -1.67 -22.86 8.85
N VAL A 18 -0.51 -22.36 9.27
CA VAL A 18 -0.40 -21.22 10.18
C VAL A 18 0.46 -20.13 9.54
N HIS A 19 0.03 -18.89 9.70
CA HIS A 19 0.75 -17.70 9.26
C HIS A 19 1.30 -17.00 10.49
N ARG A 20 2.62 -16.96 10.61
CA ARG A 20 3.32 -16.20 11.64
C ARG A 20 3.65 -14.80 11.12
N GLY A 21 3.75 -13.84 12.01
CA GLY A 21 4.12 -12.49 11.62
C GLY A 21 4.15 -11.51 12.77
N ALA A 22 4.28 -10.24 12.42
CA ALA A 22 4.24 -9.13 13.35
C ALA A 22 3.10 -8.17 13.03
N LEU A 23 2.52 -7.57 14.06
CA LEU A 23 1.47 -6.55 13.96
C LEU A 23 1.69 -5.51 15.05
N VAL A 24 1.58 -4.24 14.69
CA VAL A 24 1.63 -3.11 15.62
C VAL A 24 0.41 -2.23 15.42
N VAL A 25 -0.15 -1.77 16.53
CA VAL A 25 -1.16 -0.72 16.59
C VAL A 25 -0.54 0.51 17.24
N THR A 26 -0.64 1.67 16.60
CA THR A 26 -0.23 2.96 17.17
C THR A 26 -1.43 3.85 17.42
N GLY A 27 -1.36 4.66 18.48
CA GLY A 27 -2.30 5.75 18.71
C GLY A 27 -2.00 6.98 17.86
N PRO A 28 -2.82 8.04 17.98
CA PRO A 28 -2.68 9.27 17.18
C PRO A 28 -1.31 9.95 17.30
N GLU A 29 -0.70 9.88 18.49
CA GLU A 29 0.64 10.41 18.76
C GLU A 29 1.79 9.53 18.23
N GLY A 30 1.46 8.41 17.57
CA GLY A 30 2.44 7.43 17.10
C GLY A 30 3.03 6.54 18.20
N SER A 31 2.43 6.55 19.39
CA SER A 31 2.79 5.66 20.51
C SER A 31 2.23 4.26 20.29
N VAL A 32 3.03 3.22 20.61
CA VAL A 32 2.61 1.82 20.47
C VAL A 32 1.53 1.49 21.51
N ARG A 33 0.38 1.00 21.04
CA ARG A 33 -0.76 0.56 21.86
C ARG A 33 -0.81 -0.95 22.00
N LEU A 34 -0.45 -1.66 20.93
CA LEU A 34 -0.35 -3.11 20.88
C LEU A 34 0.82 -3.48 19.97
N ALA A 35 1.61 -4.48 20.37
CA ALA A 35 2.64 -5.07 19.54
C ALA A 35 2.62 -6.58 19.69
N LEU A 36 2.51 -7.28 18.56
CA LEU A 36 2.59 -8.72 18.45
C LEU A 36 3.78 -9.06 17.56
N GLY A 37 4.73 -9.85 18.07
CA GLY A 37 5.95 -10.20 17.34
C GLY A 37 7.00 -9.09 17.30
N ASP A 38 7.94 -9.22 16.36
CA ASP A 38 9.01 -8.26 16.11
C ASP A 38 8.53 -7.13 15.19
N VAL A 39 8.19 -6.00 15.81
CA VAL A 39 7.65 -4.81 15.13
C VAL A 39 8.70 -3.71 14.93
N VAL A 40 9.94 -3.94 15.37
CA VAL A 40 11.04 -2.95 15.37
C VAL A 40 12.14 -3.29 14.38
N SER A 41 12.36 -4.57 14.08
CA SER A 41 13.33 -4.95 13.05
C SER A 41 12.93 -4.36 11.68
N PRO A 42 13.90 -3.84 10.90
CA PRO A 42 13.60 -3.29 9.59
C PRO A 42 13.00 -4.34 8.66
N VAL A 43 11.93 -3.95 7.98
CA VAL A 43 11.31 -4.72 6.91
C VAL A 43 11.20 -3.83 5.68
N TYR A 44 11.06 -4.43 4.50
CA TYR A 44 10.60 -3.67 3.35
C TYR A 44 9.07 -3.59 3.39
N PRO A 45 8.47 -2.39 3.49
CA PRO A 45 7.02 -2.23 3.42
C PRO A 45 6.47 -2.46 2.00
N ARG A 46 7.35 -2.57 1.00
CA ARG A 46 7.01 -2.69 -0.42
C ARG A 46 6.05 -1.56 -0.81
N SER A 47 5.03 -1.87 -1.61
CA SER A 47 4.03 -0.90 -2.05
C SER A 47 3.26 -0.18 -0.93
N SER A 48 3.30 -0.63 0.33
CA SER A 48 2.65 0.08 1.43
C SER A 48 3.27 1.44 1.70
N ASN A 49 4.50 1.74 1.26
CA ASN A 49 5.10 3.06 1.47
C ASN A 49 4.72 4.12 0.41
N LYS A 50 3.98 3.77 -0.66
CA LYS A 50 3.67 4.70 -1.76
C LYS A 50 2.98 6.00 -1.32
N PRO A 51 2.08 6.00 -0.32
CA PRO A 51 1.52 7.25 0.22
C PRO A 51 2.60 8.18 0.80
N LEU A 52 3.62 7.64 1.46
CA LEU A 52 4.74 8.43 1.97
C LEU A 52 5.56 9.03 0.82
N GLN A 53 5.75 8.27 -0.27
CA GLN A 53 6.42 8.78 -1.47
C GLN A 53 5.62 9.91 -2.12
N ALA A 54 4.30 9.79 -2.19
CA ALA A 54 3.42 10.82 -2.73
C ALA A 54 3.50 12.12 -1.92
N VAL A 55 3.53 12.04 -0.58
CA VAL A 55 3.77 13.21 0.29
C VAL A 55 5.11 13.87 -0.04
N GLY A 56 6.18 13.07 -0.21
CA GLY A 56 7.50 13.57 -0.59
C GLY A 56 7.51 14.27 -1.96
N MET A 57 6.79 13.71 -2.93
CA MET A 57 6.65 14.30 -4.27
C MET A 57 5.86 15.60 -4.27
N LEU A 58 4.75 15.70 -3.52
CA LEU A 58 4.01 16.97 -3.36
C LEU A 58 4.89 18.06 -2.76
N ARG A 59 5.66 17.75 -1.71
CA ARG A 59 6.62 18.68 -1.10
C ARG A 59 7.74 19.09 -2.07
N ALA A 60 8.04 18.25 -3.06
CA ALA A 60 9.01 18.51 -4.11
C ALA A 60 8.42 19.21 -5.36
N GLY A 61 7.14 19.59 -5.35
CA GLY A 61 6.50 20.36 -6.42
C GLY A 61 5.62 19.54 -7.37
N LEU A 62 5.28 18.29 -7.05
CA LEU A 62 4.19 17.59 -7.75
C LEU A 62 2.87 18.34 -7.54
N ASP A 63 2.11 18.52 -8.61
CA ASP A 63 0.85 19.28 -8.68
C ASP A 63 -0.39 18.39 -8.84
N PHE A 64 -0.25 17.09 -8.60
CA PHE A 64 -1.35 16.11 -8.71
C PHE A 64 -2.36 16.30 -7.58
N THR A 65 -3.65 16.21 -7.93
CA THR A 65 -4.77 16.27 -6.98
C THR A 65 -5.80 15.17 -7.29
N GLY A 66 -6.72 14.90 -6.36
CA GLY A 66 -7.84 13.98 -6.57
C GLY A 66 -7.41 12.62 -7.16
N GLU A 67 -7.95 12.28 -8.33
CA GLU A 67 -7.68 11.04 -9.05
C GLU A 67 -6.18 10.80 -9.32
N ASP A 68 -5.44 11.85 -9.66
CA ASP A 68 -4.03 11.75 -10.06
C ASP A 68 -3.14 11.44 -8.88
N LEU A 69 -3.45 12.06 -7.74
CA LEU A 69 -2.73 11.83 -6.50
C LEU A 69 -3.04 10.44 -5.92
N ALA A 70 -4.28 9.95 -6.09
CA ALA A 70 -4.63 8.58 -5.75
C ALA A 70 -3.84 7.58 -6.61
N LEU A 71 -3.70 7.86 -7.92
CA LEU A 71 -2.92 7.05 -8.84
C LEU A 71 -1.41 7.08 -8.52
N ALA A 72 -0.87 8.19 -8.00
CA ALA A 72 0.50 8.27 -7.51
C ALA A 72 0.76 7.32 -6.32
N CYS A 73 -0.27 7.04 -5.52
CA CYS A 73 -0.22 6.09 -4.39
C CYS A 73 -0.44 4.62 -4.83
N ALA A 74 -0.71 4.39 -6.11
CA ALA A 74 -1.35 3.15 -6.54
C ALA A 74 -0.41 1.95 -6.66
N SER A 75 -0.98 0.78 -6.43
CA SER A 75 -0.56 -0.49 -7.02
C SER A 75 -1.69 -1.01 -7.91
N HIS A 76 -2.05 -0.23 -8.92
CA HIS A 76 -3.27 -0.43 -9.71
C HIS A 76 -3.27 -1.77 -10.44
N SER A 77 -4.47 -2.26 -10.78
CA SER A 77 -4.62 -3.58 -11.40
C SER A 77 -4.51 -3.58 -12.93
N GLY A 78 -4.03 -2.49 -13.54
CA GLY A 78 -3.86 -2.36 -14.99
C GLY A 78 -5.18 -2.34 -15.79
N GLU A 79 -6.30 -2.01 -15.14
CA GLU A 79 -7.61 -1.87 -15.82
C GLU A 79 -7.63 -0.67 -16.79
N PRO A 80 -8.50 -0.66 -17.83
CA PRO A 80 -8.51 0.37 -18.86
C PRO A 80 -8.53 1.82 -18.35
N GLY A 81 -9.29 2.11 -17.29
CA GLY A 81 -9.32 3.45 -16.71
C GLY A 81 -8.01 3.86 -16.04
N HIS A 82 -7.29 2.92 -15.41
CA HIS A 82 -5.95 3.20 -14.87
C HIS A 82 -4.97 3.53 -16.00
N VAL A 83 -4.94 2.67 -17.02
CA VAL A 83 -3.98 2.79 -18.14
C VAL A 83 -4.22 4.08 -18.92
N LYS A 84 -5.50 4.40 -19.18
CA LYS A 84 -5.90 5.67 -19.79
C LYS A 84 -5.35 6.86 -18.98
N ARG A 85 -5.56 6.88 -17.67
CA ARG A 85 -5.12 8.00 -16.83
C ARG A 85 -3.60 8.13 -16.77
N VAL A 86 -2.86 7.02 -16.68
CA VAL A 86 -1.39 7.01 -16.75
C VAL A 86 -0.89 7.66 -18.04
N LEU A 87 -1.48 7.31 -19.19
CA LEU A 87 -1.10 7.86 -20.50
C LEU A 87 -1.40 9.37 -20.60
N GLU A 88 -2.60 9.78 -20.16
CA GLU A 88 -2.99 11.21 -20.14
C GLU A 88 -2.05 12.06 -19.28
N LEU A 89 -1.62 11.55 -18.13
CA LEU A 89 -0.70 12.26 -17.24
C LEU A 89 0.73 12.33 -17.79
N LEU A 90 1.20 11.28 -18.47
CA LEU A 90 2.48 11.33 -19.17
C LEU A 90 2.43 12.39 -20.28
N GLU A 91 1.38 12.36 -21.12
CA GLU A 91 1.20 13.33 -22.21
C GLU A 91 1.13 14.77 -21.70
N ALA A 92 0.37 15.02 -20.62
CA ALA A 92 0.27 16.33 -19.99
C ALA A 92 1.60 16.85 -19.41
N ALA A 93 2.53 15.95 -19.08
CA ALA A 93 3.88 16.26 -18.64
C ALA A 93 4.90 16.34 -19.80
N GLY A 94 4.47 16.13 -21.05
CA GLY A 94 5.34 16.09 -22.22
C GLY A 94 6.20 14.82 -22.31
N LEU A 95 5.74 13.74 -21.70
CA LEU A 95 6.43 12.46 -21.57
C LEU A 95 5.71 11.35 -22.36
N ARG A 96 6.39 10.22 -22.52
CA ARG A 96 5.93 9.04 -23.24
C ARG A 96 6.04 7.81 -22.33
N GLU A 97 5.39 6.72 -22.74
CA GLU A 97 5.51 5.43 -22.05
C GLU A 97 6.96 4.96 -21.91
N ASP A 98 7.81 5.24 -22.91
CA ASP A 98 9.23 4.83 -22.91
C ASP A 98 10.06 5.54 -21.83
N ASP A 99 9.58 6.65 -21.27
CA ASP A 99 10.24 7.34 -20.15
C ASP A 99 10.02 6.61 -18.81
N LEU A 100 9.06 5.68 -18.73
CA LEU A 100 8.84 4.88 -17.53
C LEU A 100 10.01 3.90 -17.31
N ALA A 101 10.63 3.95 -16.13
CA ALA A 101 11.68 3.02 -15.75
C ALA A 101 11.13 1.66 -15.28
N CYS A 102 9.86 1.59 -14.85
CA CYS A 102 9.26 0.33 -14.43
C CYS A 102 9.19 -0.67 -15.59
N PRO A 103 9.47 -1.96 -15.35
CA PRO A 103 9.50 -2.95 -16.42
C PRO A 103 8.12 -3.10 -17.06
N PRO A 104 8.04 -3.54 -18.33
CA PRO A 104 6.78 -3.97 -18.90
C PRO A 104 6.22 -5.17 -18.12
N ASP A 105 4.91 -5.18 -17.90
CA ASP A 105 4.22 -6.26 -17.18
C ASP A 105 2.79 -6.43 -17.73
N PHE A 106 2.11 -7.50 -17.33
CA PHE A 106 0.69 -7.69 -17.58
C PHE A 106 -0.18 -7.06 -16.48
N PRO A 107 -1.44 -6.67 -16.78
CA PRO A 107 -2.40 -6.23 -15.77
C PRO A 107 -2.60 -7.27 -14.67
N LEU A 108 -2.85 -6.84 -13.43
CA LEU A 108 -3.24 -7.76 -12.35
C LEU A 108 -4.72 -8.15 -12.43
N HIS A 109 -5.56 -7.33 -13.06
CA HIS A 109 -6.97 -7.60 -13.27
C HIS A 109 -7.13 -8.69 -14.33
N VAL A 110 -7.62 -9.86 -13.93
CA VAL A 110 -7.68 -11.07 -14.78
C VAL A 110 -8.38 -10.85 -16.12
N PRO A 111 -9.55 -10.18 -16.22
CA PRO A 111 -10.13 -9.83 -17.51
C PRO A 111 -9.17 -9.00 -18.39
N SER A 112 -8.60 -7.93 -17.84
CA SER A 112 -7.66 -7.07 -18.58
C SER A 112 -6.36 -7.78 -18.97
N MET A 113 -5.91 -8.74 -18.16
CA MET A 113 -4.76 -9.59 -18.49
C MET A 113 -5.05 -10.48 -19.70
N ARG A 114 -6.25 -11.04 -19.81
CA ARG A 114 -6.65 -11.88 -20.94
C ARG A 114 -6.77 -11.10 -22.24
N ASP A 115 -7.16 -9.83 -22.14
CA ASP A 115 -7.31 -8.93 -23.29
C ASP A 115 -5.99 -8.24 -23.69
N ALA A 116 -4.95 -8.32 -22.85
CA ALA A 116 -3.65 -7.71 -23.12
C ALA A 116 -2.85 -8.53 -24.14
N ALA A 117 -2.52 -7.91 -25.28
CA ALA A 117 -1.75 -8.57 -26.34
C ALA A 117 -0.29 -8.86 -25.92
N GLU A 118 0.34 -7.93 -25.20
CA GLU A 118 1.74 -8.01 -24.78
C GLU A 118 1.96 -7.20 -23.49
N PRO A 119 3.02 -7.49 -22.70
CA PRO A 119 3.32 -6.72 -21.51
C PRO A 119 3.81 -5.32 -21.89
N ARG A 120 3.39 -4.31 -21.11
CA ARG A 120 3.69 -2.90 -21.37
C ARG A 120 3.98 -2.17 -20.06
N ARG A 121 4.73 -1.07 -20.13
CA ARG A 121 5.16 -0.34 -18.92
C ARG A 121 3.99 0.34 -18.24
N VAL A 122 3.03 0.86 -19.01
CA VAL A 122 1.78 1.44 -18.47
C VAL A 122 0.82 0.42 -17.86
N LEU A 123 0.99 -0.87 -18.15
CA LEU A 123 0.19 -1.94 -17.54
C LEU A 123 0.76 -2.39 -16.19
N MET A 124 2.04 -2.11 -15.94
CA MET A 124 2.71 -2.44 -14.69
C MET A 124 2.08 -1.66 -13.52
N ASN A 125 1.80 -2.37 -12.43
CA ASN A 125 1.03 -1.86 -11.29
C ASN A 125 1.61 -0.61 -10.59
N CYS A 126 2.88 -0.27 -10.82
CA CYS A 126 3.55 0.92 -10.29
C CYS A 126 3.61 2.06 -11.29
N SER A 127 3.11 1.90 -12.52
CA SER A 127 3.25 2.92 -13.56
C SER A 127 2.67 4.27 -13.14
N GLY A 128 1.55 4.31 -12.41
CA GLY A 128 1.02 5.55 -11.81
C GLY A 128 1.99 6.29 -10.88
N LYS A 129 2.67 5.56 -9.98
CA LYS A 129 3.74 6.12 -9.13
C LYS A 129 4.92 6.61 -9.97
N HIS A 130 5.32 5.86 -11.00
CA HIS A 130 6.42 6.26 -11.88
C HIS A 130 6.07 7.51 -12.71
N THR A 131 4.83 7.65 -13.17
CA THR A 131 4.34 8.87 -13.80
C THR A 131 4.42 10.05 -12.83
N ALA A 132 4.00 9.89 -11.58
CA ALA A 132 4.14 10.94 -10.56
C ALA A 132 5.61 11.32 -10.30
N MET A 133 6.52 10.33 -10.24
CA MET A 133 7.96 10.55 -10.11
C MET A 133 8.51 11.38 -11.27
N LEU A 134 8.16 11.02 -12.50
CA LEU A 134 8.59 11.74 -13.71
C LEU A 134 8.03 13.15 -13.75
N THR A 135 6.73 13.33 -13.49
CA THR A 135 6.10 14.66 -13.43
C THR A 135 6.75 15.53 -12.35
N THR A 136 7.08 14.97 -11.19
CA THR A 136 7.82 15.69 -10.14
C THR A 136 9.16 16.18 -10.67
N CYS A 137 9.91 15.35 -11.41
CA CYS A 137 11.17 15.77 -12.01
C CYS A 137 10.98 16.92 -13.00
N VAL A 138 9.97 16.85 -13.88
CA VAL A 138 9.64 17.92 -14.83
C VAL A 138 9.32 19.22 -14.09
N ARG A 139 8.46 19.18 -13.06
CA ARG A 139 8.05 20.37 -12.29
C ARG A 139 9.19 20.98 -11.49
N ALA A 140 10.06 20.15 -10.93
CA ALA A 140 11.22 20.59 -10.15
C ALA A 140 12.43 21.00 -11.02
N GLY A 141 12.38 20.82 -12.34
CA GLY A 141 13.51 21.05 -13.24
C GLY A 141 14.66 20.05 -13.04
N TRP A 142 14.37 18.86 -12.50
CA TRP A 142 15.34 17.79 -12.32
C TRP A 142 15.46 16.91 -13.58
N PRO A 143 16.58 16.18 -13.75
CA PRO A 143 16.71 15.21 -14.82
C PRO A 143 15.56 14.20 -14.81
N VAL A 144 14.97 13.95 -15.98
CA VAL A 144 13.99 12.89 -16.17
C VAL A 144 14.71 11.54 -16.26
N ALA A 145 15.84 11.49 -16.98
CA ALA A 145 16.65 10.29 -17.10
C ALA A 145 17.28 9.92 -15.75
N GLY A 146 17.18 8.64 -15.38
CA GLY A 146 17.78 8.14 -14.14
C GLY A 146 17.00 8.48 -12.87
N TYR A 147 15.74 8.95 -12.95
CA TYR A 147 14.93 9.31 -11.78
C TYR A 147 14.74 8.18 -10.75
N SER A 148 14.96 6.92 -11.13
CA SER A 148 14.89 5.74 -10.25
C SER A 148 16.21 5.42 -9.54
N ALA A 149 17.30 6.15 -9.83
CA ALA A 149 18.59 5.96 -9.17
C ALA A 149 18.55 6.51 -7.73
N PRO A 150 19.12 5.80 -6.72
CA PRO A 150 19.05 6.23 -5.33
C PRO A 150 19.64 7.62 -5.05
N ASP A 151 20.65 8.04 -5.81
CA ASP A 151 21.33 9.34 -5.71
C ASP A 151 20.61 10.46 -6.46
N HIS A 152 19.56 10.15 -7.22
CA HIS A 152 18.76 11.15 -7.93
C HIS A 152 18.07 12.10 -6.93
N PRO A 153 18.00 13.43 -7.20
CA PRO A 153 17.36 14.41 -6.30
C PRO A 153 15.94 14.02 -5.86
N LEU A 154 15.15 13.46 -6.79
CA LEU A 154 13.82 12.90 -6.49
C LEU A 154 13.87 11.84 -5.39
N GLN A 155 14.76 10.85 -5.51
CA GLN A 155 14.80 9.73 -4.57
C GLN A 155 15.35 10.17 -3.21
N GLN A 156 16.26 11.15 -3.19
CA GLN A 156 16.71 11.78 -1.95
C GLN A 156 15.58 12.54 -1.24
N ALA A 157 14.76 13.30 -1.98
CA ALA A 157 13.60 14.00 -1.43
C ALA A 157 12.56 13.02 -0.86
N ILE A 158 12.27 11.94 -1.60
CA ILE A 158 11.38 10.85 -1.14
C ILE A 158 11.96 10.19 0.11
N ALA A 159 13.25 9.83 0.13
CA ALA A 159 13.91 9.19 1.26
C ALA A 159 13.84 10.07 2.53
N SER A 160 14.09 11.38 2.38
CA SER A 160 13.98 12.34 3.49
C SER A 160 12.55 12.39 4.04
N CYS A 161 11.54 12.44 3.17
CA CYS A 161 10.14 12.45 3.59
C CYS A 161 9.74 11.14 4.28
N VAL A 162 10.19 10.00 3.76
CA VAL A 162 9.95 8.69 4.38
C VAL A 162 10.57 8.63 5.78
N ALA A 163 11.82 9.05 5.95
CA ALA A 163 12.48 9.08 7.27
C ALA A 163 11.74 10.01 8.26
N GLU A 164 11.30 11.18 7.80
CA GLU A 164 10.51 12.11 8.62
C GLU A 164 9.18 11.49 9.06
N LEU A 165 8.38 10.98 8.11
CA LEU A 165 7.04 10.44 8.37
C LEU A 165 7.08 9.18 9.23
N THR A 166 8.08 8.31 9.02
CA THR A 166 8.28 7.13 9.86
C THR A 166 8.86 7.51 11.23
N GLY A 167 9.56 8.64 11.34
CA GLY A 167 10.21 9.10 12.57
C GLY A 167 11.45 8.28 12.93
N GLU A 168 12.09 7.65 11.94
CA GLU A 168 13.30 6.85 12.11
C GLU A 168 14.16 6.86 10.83
N PRO A 169 15.47 6.59 10.93
CA PRO A 169 16.32 6.51 9.74
C PRO A 169 15.98 5.30 8.87
N ILE A 170 16.21 5.44 7.57
CA ILE A 170 16.16 4.31 6.64
C ILE A 170 17.32 3.37 6.96
N ALA A 171 17.01 2.15 7.41
CA ALA A 171 18.01 1.19 7.84
C ALA A 171 18.78 0.59 6.66
N HIS A 172 18.12 0.44 5.50
CA HIS A 172 18.72 -0.10 4.30
C HIS A 172 17.90 0.28 3.06
N THR A 173 18.57 0.43 1.92
CA THR A 173 17.94 0.75 0.62
C THR A 173 18.23 -0.36 -0.38
N GLY A 174 17.19 -1.06 -0.80
CA GLY A 174 17.25 -2.05 -1.89
C GLY A 174 16.67 -1.50 -3.20
N VAL A 175 16.45 -2.40 -4.16
CA VAL A 175 15.76 -2.11 -5.43
C VAL A 175 14.45 -2.89 -5.45
N ASP A 176 13.33 -2.20 -5.72
CA ASP A 176 12.02 -2.82 -5.83
C ASP A 176 11.83 -3.51 -7.20
N GLY A 177 10.81 -4.35 -7.35
CA GLY A 177 10.47 -5.00 -8.63
C GLY A 177 10.10 -4.01 -9.74
N CYS A 178 9.74 -2.77 -9.39
CA CYS A 178 9.54 -1.68 -10.35
C CYS A 178 10.83 -0.94 -10.73
N GLY A 179 11.98 -1.32 -10.16
CA GLY A 179 13.28 -0.69 -10.42
C GLY A 179 13.57 0.59 -9.62
N ALA A 180 12.64 1.08 -8.79
CA ALA A 180 12.86 2.24 -7.92
C ALA A 180 13.45 1.82 -6.55
N PRO A 181 14.02 2.75 -5.76
CA PRO A 181 14.54 2.46 -4.44
C PRO A 181 13.48 1.90 -3.48
N LEU A 182 13.90 0.95 -2.64
CA LEU A 182 13.07 0.29 -1.65
C LEU A 182 13.66 0.52 -0.26
N PHE A 183 13.03 1.37 0.52
CA PHE A 183 13.50 1.76 1.85
C PHE A 183 13.03 0.79 2.94
N ALA A 184 13.96 0.30 3.75
CA ALA A 184 13.68 -0.56 4.90
C ALA A 184 13.60 0.25 6.19
N PHE A 185 12.55 0.00 6.97
CA PHE A 185 12.29 0.58 8.28
C PHE A 185 11.29 -0.33 9.02
N SER A 186 11.01 -0.03 10.29
CA SER A 186 10.19 -0.86 11.17
C SER A 186 8.69 -0.80 10.82
N LEU A 187 7.93 -1.81 11.24
CA LEU A 187 6.47 -1.75 11.17
C LEU A 187 5.90 -0.62 12.04
N THR A 188 6.58 -0.30 13.14
CA THR A 188 6.19 0.82 14.00
C THR A 188 6.33 2.16 13.27
N GLY A 189 7.42 2.34 12.52
CA GLY A 189 7.61 3.50 11.64
C GLY A 189 6.55 3.57 10.55
N LEU A 190 6.18 2.43 9.95
CA LEU A 190 5.11 2.36 8.95
C LEU A 190 3.75 2.78 9.54
N ALA A 191 3.35 2.22 10.69
CA ALA A 191 2.09 2.58 11.36
C ALA A 191 2.05 4.07 11.73
N ARG A 192 3.14 4.61 12.30
CA ARG A 192 3.26 6.03 12.62
C ARG A 192 3.07 6.92 11.39
N ALA A 193 3.69 6.56 10.26
CA ALA A 193 3.54 7.31 9.02
C ALA A 193 2.10 7.29 8.51
N PHE A 194 1.41 6.15 8.57
CA PHE A 194 0.00 6.05 8.20
C PHE A 194 -0.91 6.88 9.12
N GLY A 195 -0.69 6.84 10.44
CA GLY A 195 -1.42 7.68 11.40
C GLY A 195 -1.26 9.17 11.11
N ARG A 196 -0.03 9.61 10.82
CA ARG A 196 0.26 11.01 10.43
C ARG A 196 -0.39 11.42 9.12
N ILE A 197 -0.49 10.52 8.14
CA ILE A 197 -1.16 10.81 6.85
C ILE A 197 -2.67 10.86 7.05
N ALA A 198 -3.27 9.83 7.64
CA ALA A 198 -4.71 9.74 7.79
C ALA A 198 -5.30 10.78 8.75
N GLY A 199 -4.55 11.15 9.80
CA GLY A 199 -4.96 12.16 10.79
C GLY A 199 -4.60 13.60 10.43
N ALA A 200 -3.95 13.85 9.30
CA ALA A 200 -3.60 15.21 8.90
C ALA A 200 -4.85 16.02 8.50
N SER A 201 -4.95 17.25 8.99
CA SER A 201 -6.03 18.20 8.65
C SER A 201 -5.69 19.11 7.48
N GLU A 202 -4.40 19.31 7.17
CA GLU A 202 -3.93 20.19 6.11
C GLU A 202 -2.61 19.73 5.49
N GLY A 203 -2.27 20.33 4.35
CA GLY A 203 -1.02 20.11 3.62
C GLY A 203 -0.93 18.75 2.91
N PRO A 204 0.27 18.41 2.40
CA PRO A 204 0.48 17.25 1.53
C PRO A 204 -0.02 15.91 2.09
N SER A 205 0.10 15.70 3.40
CA SER A 205 -0.41 14.49 4.06
C SER A 205 -1.94 14.39 3.98
N ALA A 206 -2.65 15.49 4.24
CA ALA A 206 -4.10 15.54 4.17
C ALA A 206 -4.61 15.39 2.73
N GLU A 207 -3.90 15.97 1.76
CA GLU A 207 -4.18 15.82 0.33
C GLU A 207 -4.06 14.37 -0.12
N VAL A 208 -2.98 13.67 0.25
CA VAL A 208 -2.78 12.24 -0.05
C VAL A 208 -3.88 11.39 0.59
N ALA A 209 -4.19 11.62 1.87
CA ALA A 209 -5.26 10.88 2.54
C ALA A 209 -6.61 11.09 1.84
N SER A 210 -6.94 12.33 1.50
CA SER A 210 -8.20 12.69 0.83
C SER A 210 -8.31 12.05 -0.55
N ALA A 211 -7.23 12.08 -1.35
CA ALA A 211 -7.19 11.46 -2.66
C ALA A 211 -7.42 9.95 -2.60
N MET A 212 -6.72 9.26 -1.68
CA MET A 212 -6.87 7.80 -1.52
C MET A 212 -8.29 7.40 -1.08
N ARG A 213 -8.88 8.14 -0.13
CA ARG A 213 -10.25 7.92 0.35
C ARG A 213 -11.30 8.14 -0.74
N ALA A 214 -11.13 9.19 -1.53
CA ALA A 214 -12.08 9.55 -2.59
C ALA A 214 -12.00 8.60 -3.79
N HIS A 215 -10.82 8.04 -4.08
CA HIS A 215 -10.59 7.23 -5.28
C HIS A 215 -9.91 5.89 -4.97
N PRO A 216 -10.49 5.04 -4.10
CA PRO A 216 -9.88 3.78 -3.69
C PRO A 216 -9.68 2.80 -4.85
N TRP A 217 -10.56 2.85 -5.86
CA TRP A 217 -10.41 2.06 -7.08
C TRP A 217 -9.11 2.42 -7.81
N LEU A 218 -8.74 3.70 -7.95
CA LEU A 218 -7.48 4.10 -8.60
C LEU A 218 -6.24 3.62 -7.83
N VAL A 219 -6.33 3.49 -6.51
CA VAL A 219 -5.21 3.03 -5.67
C VAL A 219 -4.89 1.55 -5.91
N ALA A 220 -5.90 0.71 -6.19
CA ALA A 220 -5.70 -0.74 -6.28
C ALA A 220 -6.45 -1.43 -7.42
N GLY A 221 -7.73 -1.13 -7.60
CA GLY A 221 -8.58 -1.69 -8.66
C GLY A 221 -9.69 -2.60 -8.15
N THR A 222 -10.41 -3.20 -9.09
CA THR A 222 -11.61 -4.01 -8.85
C THR A 222 -11.27 -5.28 -8.05
N GLY A 223 -12.04 -5.53 -6.99
CA GLY A 223 -11.92 -6.74 -6.16
C GLY A 223 -10.66 -6.81 -5.30
N ARG A 224 -9.93 -5.69 -5.14
CA ARG A 224 -8.70 -5.62 -4.34
C ARG A 224 -8.97 -5.25 -2.89
N GLU A 225 -8.11 -5.76 -2.01
CA GLU A 225 -8.19 -5.58 -0.55
C GLU A 225 -8.21 -4.09 -0.16
N ASP A 226 -7.29 -3.29 -0.69
CA ASP A 226 -7.24 -1.83 -0.42
C ASP A 226 -8.53 -1.12 -0.82
N THR A 227 -9.10 -1.49 -1.98
CA THR A 227 -10.39 -0.93 -2.45
C THR A 227 -11.51 -1.29 -1.49
N ALA A 228 -11.63 -2.58 -1.14
CA ALA A 228 -12.66 -3.06 -0.23
C ALA A 228 -12.55 -2.42 1.17
N LEU A 229 -11.34 -2.35 1.72
CA LEU A 229 -11.09 -1.74 3.03
C LEU A 229 -11.48 -0.26 3.06
N MET A 230 -11.02 0.54 2.09
CA MET A 230 -11.31 1.98 2.04
C MET A 230 -12.77 2.28 1.70
N SER A 231 -13.44 1.42 0.91
CA SER A 231 -14.88 1.55 0.64
C SER A 231 -15.76 1.07 1.80
N GLY A 232 -15.27 0.13 2.62
CA GLY A 232 -16.04 -0.49 3.69
C GLY A 232 -15.90 0.18 5.06
N VAL A 233 -14.89 1.03 5.26
CA VAL A 233 -14.66 1.77 6.51
C VAL A 233 -14.48 3.25 6.22
N GLU A 234 -15.37 4.06 6.79
CA GLU A 234 -15.39 5.51 6.57
C GLU A 234 -14.05 6.16 6.97
N GLY A 235 -13.50 6.95 6.05
CA GLY A 235 -12.27 7.71 6.28
C GLY A 235 -10.99 6.89 6.40
N LEU A 236 -11.04 5.57 6.14
CA LEU A 236 -9.84 4.74 6.18
C LEU A 236 -8.87 5.09 5.04
N VAL A 237 -7.58 5.15 5.37
CA VAL A 237 -6.50 5.08 4.37
C VAL A 237 -5.85 3.72 4.51
N ALA A 238 -5.80 2.92 3.44
CA ALA A 238 -5.20 1.59 3.47
C ALA A 238 -4.27 1.36 2.27
N LYS A 239 -3.18 0.62 2.49
CA LYS A 239 -2.26 0.22 1.43
C LYS A 239 -1.59 -1.12 1.71
N ALA A 240 -1.83 -2.07 0.82
CA ALA A 240 -1.18 -3.37 0.77
C ALA A 240 0.21 -3.28 0.14
N GLY A 241 1.10 -4.12 0.64
CA GLY A 241 2.44 -4.38 0.13
C GLY A 241 2.60 -5.83 -0.31
N ALA A 242 3.55 -6.09 -1.21
CA ALA A 242 3.97 -7.46 -1.46
C ALA A 242 4.59 -8.08 -0.20
N GLU A 243 4.79 -9.40 -0.18
CA GLU A 243 5.36 -10.12 0.97
C GLU A 243 4.55 -9.95 2.27
N GLY A 244 3.21 -10.00 2.15
CA GLY A 244 2.30 -10.10 3.29
C GLY A 244 2.25 -8.86 4.17
N VAL A 245 2.51 -7.67 3.61
CA VAL A 245 2.46 -6.39 4.32
C VAL A 245 1.11 -5.71 4.11
N GLN A 246 0.52 -5.20 5.18
CA GLN A 246 -0.64 -4.30 5.13
C GLN A 246 -0.44 -3.16 6.12
N ALA A 247 -0.77 -1.93 5.72
CA ALA A 247 -0.87 -0.80 6.62
C ALA A 247 -2.17 -0.04 6.38
N PHE A 248 -2.74 0.50 7.45
CA PHE A 248 -3.92 1.36 7.37
C PHE A 248 -4.03 2.28 8.59
N ALA A 249 -4.79 3.36 8.45
CA ALA A 249 -5.08 4.27 9.54
C ALA A 249 -6.46 4.93 9.41
N LEU A 250 -7.07 5.19 10.56
CA LEU A 250 -8.33 5.90 10.72
C LEU A 250 -8.10 7.43 10.75
N PRO A 251 -9.15 8.25 10.50
CA PRO A 251 -9.05 9.72 10.51
C PRO A 251 -8.60 10.32 11.85
N ASP A 252 -8.77 9.60 12.95
CA ASP A 252 -8.34 10.03 14.28
C ASP A 252 -6.85 9.75 14.55
N GLY A 253 -6.13 9.16 13.59
CA GLY A 253 -4.70 8.89 13.68
C GLY A 253 -4.35 7.52 14.28
N PHE A 254 -5.31 6.70 14.70
CA PHE A 254 -5.03 5.31 15.04
C PHE A 254 -4.62 4.54 13.77
N ALA A 255 -3.54 3.79 13.87
CA ALA A 255 -2.94 3.12 12.73
C ALA A 255 -2.47 1.70 13.06
N VAL A 256 -2.42 0.87 12.02
CA VAL A 256 -1.97 -0.51 12.09
C VAL A 256 -1.00 -0.78 10.97
N ALA A 257 0.07 -1.52 11.28
CA ALA A 257 0.95 -2.12 10.30
C ALA A 257 1.20 -3.58 10.66
N MET A 258 1.20 -4.45 9.66
CA MET A 258 1.46 -5.88 9.85
C MET A 258 2.31 -6.45 8.71
N LYS A 259 3.02 -7.53 9.03
CA LYS A 259 3.79 -8.33 8.05
C LYS A 259 3.69 -9.81 8.40
N MET A 260 3.36 -10.64 7.42
CA MET A 260 3.50 -12.11 7.52
C MET A 260 4.94 -12.55 7.20
N ASP A 261 5.45 -13.53 7.93
CA ASP A 261 6.80 -14.05 7.75
C ASP A 261 6.97 -14.82 6.43
N ASP A 262 5.92 -15.51 6.00
CA ASP A 262 5.88 -16.31 4.78
C ASP A 262 5.43 -15.52 3.53
N GLY A 263 5.21 -14.21 3.68
CA GLY A 263 4.78 -13.33 2.61
C GLY A 263 3.34 -13.53 2.14
N ALA A 264 2.55 -14.38 2.80
CA ALA A 264 1.22 -14.75 2.34
C ALA A 264 0.19 -13.62 2.53
N LYS A 265 -0.46 -13.21 1.42
CA LYS A 265 -1.51 -12.18 1.43
C LYS A 265 -2.81 -12.63 2.08
N ARG A 266 -3.15 -13.92 1.95
CA ARG A 266 -4.45 -14.47 2.39
C ARG A 266 -4.74 -14.27 3.89
N ALA A 267 -3.71 -14.07 4.71
CA ALA A 267 -3.86 -13.77 6.13
C ALA A 267 -4.08 -12.28 6.43
N CYS A 268 -3.65 -11.37 5.55
CA CYS A 268 -3.66 -9.93 5.79
C CYS A 268 -5.09 -9.37 5.91
N ALA A 269 -5.98 -9.73 4.99
CA ALA A 269 -7.35 -9.23 4.96
C ALA A 269 -8.16 -9.59 6.23
N PRO A 270 -8.24 -10.88 6.66
CA PRO A 270 -8.89 -11.24 7.92
C PRO A 270 -8.29 -10.54 9.14
N LEU A 271 -6.96 -10.43 9.20
CA LEU A 271 -6.27 -9.77 10.31
C LEU A 271 -6.51 -8.26 10.33
N ALA A 272 -6.59 -7.61 9.16
CA ALA A 272 -6.94 -6.20 9.04
C ALA A 272 -8.35 -5.93 9.55
N VAL A 273 -9.32 -6.77 9.20
CA VAL A 273 -10.71 -6.65 9.69
C VAL A 273 -10.78 -6.81 11.22
N GLU A 274 -10.02 -7.75 11.79
CA GLU A 274 -9.96 -7.90 13.25
C GLU A 274 -9.28 -6.72 13.94
N ALA A 275 -8.20 -6.18 13.36
CA ALA A 275 -7.53 -5.00 13.90
C ALA A 275 -8.40 -3.73 13.80
N LEU A 276 -9.21 -3.58 12.74
CA LEU A 276 -10.20 -2.50 12.64
C LEU A 276 -11.30 -2.64 13.72
N ARG A 277 -11.77 -3.87 13.97
CA ARG A 277 -12.73 -4.15 15.05
C ARG A 277 -12.14 -3.82 16.42
N TYR A 278 -10.87 -4.15 16.67
CA TYR A 278 -10.16 -3.78 17.89
C TYR A 278 -10.10 -2.26 18.09
N LEU A 279 -9.94 -1.50 17.01
CA LEU A 279 -10.00 -0.04 17.02
C LEU A 279 -11.42 0.54 17.14
N GLY A 280 -12.45 -0.31 17.18
CA GLY A 280 -13.85 0.11 17.29
C GLY A 280 -14.48 0.61 15.99
N ALA A 281 -13.85 0.38 14.84
CA ALA A 281 -14.42 0.72 13.54
C ALA A 281 -15.61 -0.19 13.18
N ASP A 282 -16.60 0.35 12.47
CA ASP A 282 -17.64 -0.47 11.86
C ASP A 282 -17.06 -1.26 10.69
N VAL A 283 -17.09 -2.58 10.81
CA VAL A 283 -16.58 -3.53 9.81
C VAL A 283 -17.70 -4.38 9.20
N SER A 284 -18.96 -3.96 9.35
CA SER A 284 -20.13 -4.67 8.81
C SER A 284 -20.03 -4.86 7.30
N GLY A 285 -19.53 -3.87 6.56
CA GLY A 285 -19.27 -3.93 5.11
C GLY A 285 -18.10 -4.83 4.70
N LEU A 286 -17.35 -5.41 5.64
CA LEU A 286 -16.14 -6.20 5.38
C LEU A 286 -16.30 -7.69 5.74
N ALA A 287 -17.53 -8.18 5.92
CA ALA A 287 -17.79 -9.55 6.38
C ALA A 287 -17.12 -10.63 5.51
N GLU A 288 -17.20 -10.51 4.17
CA GLU A 288 -16.58 -11.46 3.24
C GLU A 288 -15.05 -11.40 3.27
N LEU A 289 -14.50 -10.18 3.40
CA LEU A 289 -13.06 -9.96 3.49
C LEU A 289 -12.47 -10.51 4.81
N GLY A 290 -13.24 -10.41 5.89
CA GLY A 290 -12.87 -10.88 7.22
C GLY A 290 -12.94 -12.40 7.38
N ARG A 291 -13.72 -13.08 6.53
CA ARG A 291 -13.95 -14.53 6.58
C ARG A 291 -14.00 -15.11 5.16
N PRO A 292 -12.87 -15.17 4.45
CA PRO A 292 -12.85 -15.74 3.11
C PRO A 292 -13.20 -17.24 3.20
N ILE A 293 -14.29 -17.62 2.54
CA ILE A 293 -14.78 -19.00 2.50
C ILE A 293 -14.29 -19.65 1.21
N VAL A 294 -13.54 -20.75 1.31
CA VAL A 294 -13.38 -21.68 0.18
C VAL A 294 -14.51 -22.68 0.23
N SER A 295 -15.17 -22.87 -0.92
CA SER A 295 -16.21 -23.87 -1.08
C SER A 295 -15.64 -25.19 -1.61
N GLY A 296 -16.16 -26.31 -1.08
CA GLY A 296 -15.91 -27.66 -1.55
C GLY A 296 -17.23 -28.29 -1.95
N GLY A 297 -17.43 -28.59 -3.23
CA GLY A 297 -18.70 -29.11 -3.74
C GLY A 297 -19.91 -28.21 -3.45
N GLY A 298 -19.71 -26.88 -3.43
CA GLY A 298 -20.75 -25.89 -3.15
C GLY A 298 -21.03 -25.63 -1.65
N ARG A 299 -20.28 -26.24 -0.73
CA ARG A 299 -20.40 -25.99 0.72
C ARG A 299 -19.18 -25.24 1.24
N ALA A 300 -19.35 -24.36 2.21
CA ALA A 300 -18.23 -23.75 2.94
C ALA A 300 -17.41 -24.85 3.63
N VAL A 301 -16.13 -24.98 3.28
CA VAL A 301 -15.23 -25.99 3.88
C VAL A 301 -13.97 -25.40 4.50
N SER A 302 -13.70 -24.11 4.31
CA SER A 302 -12.57 -23.45 4.95
C SER A 302 -12.93 -22.13 5.61
N GLU A 303 -12.10 -21.75 6.57
CA GLU A 303 -12.07 -20.41 7.16
C GLU A 303 -10.63 -20.02 7.48
N ILE A 304 -10.39 -18.71 7.59
CA ILE A 304 -9.16 -18.17 8.16
C ILE A 304 -9.51 -17.64 9.54
N ARG A 305 -8.93 -18.24 10.58
CA ARG A 305 -9.09 -17.80 11.97
C ARG A 305 -7.95 -16.86 12.32
N VAL A 306 -8.28 -15.72 12.92
CA VAL A 306 -7.31 -14.77 13.48
C VAL A 306 -7.56 -14.64 14.98
N PRO A 307 -6.52 -14.43 15.80
CA PRO A 307 -6.70 -14.24 17.23
C PRO A 307 -7.48 -12.94 17.48
N GLN A 308 -8.40 -12.96 18.46
CA GLN A 308 -9.01 -11.73 18.93
C GLN A 308 -7.94 -10.84 19.56
N LEU A 309 -7.83 -9.60 19.11
CA LEU A 309 -6.94 -8.63 19.72
C LEU A 309 -7.57 -8.13 21.03
N ARG A 310 -6.75 -7.95 22.07
CA ARG A 310 -7.17 -7.53 23.41
C ARG A 310 -6.26 -6.42 23.92
#